data_AF-A0A2T2YUE1-F1
#
_entry.id   AF-A0A2T2YUE1-F1
#
_cell.length_a   1.000
_cell.length_b   1.000
_cell.length_c   1.000
_cell.angle_alpha   90.00
_cell.angle_beta   90.00
_cell.angle_gamma   90.00
#
_symmetry.space_group_name_H-M   'P 1'
#
loop_
_entity.id
_entity.type
_entity.pdbx_description
1 polymer ?
#
loop_
_entity_poly.entity_id
_entity_poly.type
_entity_poly.pdbx_seq_one_letter_code
_entity_poly.pdbx_strand_id
1 'polypeptide(L)'
;MPTGNSAASASTPARHHAHPTGSPTPAPPRILVQEFNGHRCAEVDPLTGSLHESAEPMGPFSGVYGDLDGVEFVFFRTDDRLFLRVAGQLIDADDLAVIVHWQRAGRRHTEFTVTRAGLAVCTVRYRQRKPELDLGLWIRDVLDNPARRTQIFAEVRGVR
;
A
#
# COMPACT_ATOMS: atom_id res chain seq x y z
N MET A 1 8.29 -24.48 80.67
CA MET A 1 7.90 -23.27 81.43
C MET A 1 9.17 -22.57 81.88
N PRO A 2 9.31 -21.23 81.76
CA PRO A 2 8.30 -20.24 81.37
C PRO A 2 8.37 -19.83 79.87
N THR A 3 8.97 -18.68 79.54
CA THR A 3 8.84 -17.84 78.32
C THR A 3 10.09 -17.86 77.42
N GLY A 4 10.14 -17.23 76.23
CA GLY A 4 9.12 -16.53 75.43
C GLY A 4 9.48 -15.08 75.04
N ASN A 5 9.67 -14.80 73.74
CA ASN A 5 9.28 -13.54 73.10
C ASN A 5 9.14 -13.69 71.57
N SER A 6 8.29 -12.89 70.94
CA SER A 6 7.77 -13.13 69.58
C SER A 6 8.11 -12.04 68.55
N ALA A 7 8.00 -12.43 67.27
CA ALA A 7 7.62 -11.64 66.10
C ALA A 7 8.63 -10.67 65.46
N ALA A 8 8.91 -10.90 64.16
CA ALA A 8 8.80 -9.89 63.12
C ALA A 8 8.58 -10.51 61.71
N SER A 9 7.48 -10.11 61.08
CA SER A 9 7.18 -9.95 59.64
C SER A 9 7.76 -10.88 58.56
N ALA A 10 6.81 -11.39 57.76
CA ALA A 10 7.01 -12.08 56.49
C ALA A 10 7.69 -11.23 55.39
N SER A 11 8.29 -11.90 54.39
CA SER A 11 8.42 -11.38 53.03
C SER A 11 8.48 -12.53 52.01
N THR A 12 7.63 -12.42 50.98
CA THR A 12 7.38 -13.40 49.91
C THR A 12 8.58 -13.58 48.97
N PRO A 13 8.83 -14.77 48.38
CA PRO A 13 9.83 -14.90 47.33
C PRO A 13 9.40 -14.10 46.08
N ALA A 14 10.20 -13.08 45.73
CA ALA A 14 10.00 -12.31 44.52
C ALA A 14 10.22 -13.20 43.28
N ARG A 15 9.14 -13.51 42.57
CA ARG A 15 9.22 -14.17 41.27
C ARG A 15 9.98 -13.27 40.30
N HIS A 16 11.08 -13.77 39.73
CA HIS A 16 11.73 -13.12 38.59
C HIS A 16 10.77 -13.10 37.39
N HIS A 17 10.06 -11.99 37.23
CA HIS A 17 9.34 -11.67 36.00
C HIS A 17 10.36 -11.32 34.91
N ALA A 18 10.89 -12.35 34.24
CA ALA A 18 11.62 -12.17 33.01
C ALA A 18 10.72 -11.42 32.01
N HIS A 19 11.06 -10.16 31.74
CA HIS A 19 10.50 -9.43 30.62
C HIS A 19 11.11 -10.02 29.35
N PRO A 20 10.32 -10.63 28.43
CA PRO A 20 10.80 -10.84 27.08
C PRO A 20 10.83 -9.46 26.41
N THR A 21 12.00 -8.81 26.42
CA THR A 21 12.31 -7.74 25.45
C THR A 21 12.45 -8.37 24.07
N GLY A 22 11.32 -8.79 23.50
CA GLY A 22 11.21 -8.92 22.06
C GLY A 22 11.37 -7.51 21.49
N SER A 23 12.48 -7.28 20.80
CA SER A 23 12.60 -6.10 19.93
C SER A 23 11.34 -6.05 19.06
N PRO A 24 10.65 -4.90 18.94
CA PRO A 24 9.50 -4.82 18.05
C PRO A 24 9.95 -5.26 16.66
N THR A 25 9.33 -6.30 16.11
CA THR A 25 9.50 -6.67 14.71
C THR A 25 9.32 -5.40 13.90
N PRO A 26 10.26 -5.02 13.01
CA PRO A 26 10.10 -3.83 12.19
C PRO A 26 8.73 -3.88 11.54
N ALA A 27 7.93 -2.84 11.76
CA ALA A 27 6.63 -2.75 11.10
C ALA A 27 6.89 -2.86 9.57
N PRO A 28 6.09 -3.64 8.83
CA PRO A 28 6.25 -3.71 7.38
C PRO A 28 6.20 -2.29 6.80
N PRO A 29 7.00 -1.97 5.76
CA PRO A 29 7.05 -0.63 5.20
C PRO A 29 5.66 -0.21 4.76
N ARG A 30 5.09 0.75 5.50
CA ARG A 30 3.75 1.28 5.28
C ARG A 30 3.85 2.38 4.23
N ILE A 31 3.21 2.16 3.10
CA ILE A 31 3.30 3.08 1.97
C ILE A 31 2.11 4.03 2.06
N LEU A 32 2.40 5.31 2.25
CA LEU A 32 1.37 6.34 2.37
C LEU A 32 0.79 6.66 0.98
N VAL A 33 -0.52 6.47 0.82
CA VAL A 33 -1.25 6.67 -0.45
C VAL A 33 -2.42 7.63 -0.29
N GLN A 34 -2.69 8.41 -1.36
CA GLN A 34 -3.84 9.33 -1.42
C GLN A 34 -4.96 8.75 -2.28
N GLU A 35 -6.22 9.02 -1.93
CA GLU A 35 -7.36 8.71 -2.78
C GLU A 35 -7.27 9.48 -4.11
N PHE A 36 -7.39 8.77 -5.24
CA PHE A 36 -7.38 9.38 -6.56
C PHE A 36 -8.57 10.32 -6.75
N ASN A 37 -8.29 11.60 -7.05
CA ASN A 37 -9.26 12.71 -7.07
C ASN A 37 -10.01 12.93 -5.75
N GLY A 38 -9.45 12.46 -4.63
CA GLY A 38 -10.04 12.59 -3.30
C GLY A 38 -9.13 13.27 -2.28
N HIS A 39 -9.60 13.28 -1.03
CA HIS A 39 -8.92 13.90 0.11
C HIS A 39 -8.56 12.91 1.21
N ARG A 40 -9.03 11.64 1.12
CA ARG A 40 -8.65 10.60 2.08
C ARG A 40 -7.22 10.13 1.81
N CYS A 41 -6.55 9.71 2.87
CA CYS A 41 -5.27 9.03 2.80
C CYS A 41 -5.28 7.76 3.65
N ALA A 42 -4.46 6.80 3.23
CA ALA A 42 -4.30 5.52 3.90
C ALA A 42 -2.84 5.07 3.84
N GLU A 43 -2.46 4.22 4.77
CA GLU A 43 -1.27 3.39 4.68
C GLU A 43 -1.66 2.08 4.03
N VAL A 44 -0.98 1.71 2.93
CA VAL A 44 -1.13 0.38 2.31
C VAL A 44 -0.02 -0.55 2.77
N ASP A 45 -0.40 -1.78 3.14
CA ASP A 45 0.51 -2.93 3.14
C ASP A 45 0.69 -3.42 1.68
N PRO A 46 1.88 -3.29 1.06
CA PRO A 46 2.08 -3.64 -0.34
C PRO A 46 1.80 -5.13 -0.66
N LEU A 47 2.01 -6.02 0.32
CA LEU A 47 1.86 -7.47 0.14
C LEU A 47 0.39 -7.89 0.16
N THR A 48 -0.37 -7.40 1.14
CA THR A 48 -1.80 -7.78 1.31
C THR A 48 -2.76 -6.84 0.57
N GLY A 49 -2.35 -5.60 0.30
CA GLY A 49 -3.20 -4.53 -0.20
C GLY A 49 -4.03 -3.85 0.88
N SER A 50 -3.95 -4.29 2.14
CA SER A 50 -4.81 -3.78 3.20
C SER A 50 -4.57 -2.28 3.39
N LEU A 51 -5.62 -1.49 3.20
CA LEU A 51 -5.63 -0.06 3.44
C LEU A 51 -6.03 0.25 4.88
N HIS A 52 -5.19 0.99 5.59
CA HIS A 52 -5.48 1.53 6.91
C HIS A 52 -5.62 3.05 6.80
N GLU A 53 -6.83 3.60 6.96
CA GLU A 53 -7.04 5.05 6.89
C GLU A 53 -6.18 5.78 7.93
N SER A 54 -5.52 6.86 7.50
CA SER A 54 -4.73 7.73 8.36
C SER A 54 -5.33 9.13 8.37
N ALA A 55 -5.49 9.69 9.58
CA ALA A 55 -5.98 11.05 9.76
C ALA A 55 -4.87 12.11 9.66
N GLU A 56 -3.61 11.72 9.92
CA GLU A 56 -2.45 12.60 9.94
C GLU A 56 -1.31 11.97 9.10
N PRO A 57 -1.21 12.31 7.79
CA PRO A 57 -0.17 11.78 6.91
C PRO A 57 1.23 12.27 7.33
N MET A 58 2.04 11.36 7.89
CA MET A 58 3.43 11.64 8.30
C MET A 58 4.44 11.39 7.16
N GLY A 59 4.32 12.11 6.05
CA GLY A 59 5.29 12.04 4.95
C GLY A 59 4.74 12.45 3.59
N PRO A 60 5.56 12.38 2.52
CA PRO A 60 5.07 12.49 1.15
C PRO A 60 4.21 11.28 0.77
N PHE A 61 3.26 11.49 -0.15
CA PHE A 61 2.51 10.39 -0.75
C PHE A 61 3.38 9.62 -1.75
N SER A 62 3.56 8.33 -1.52
CA SER A 62 4.29 7.42 -2.40
C SER A 62 3.37 6.62 -3.34
N GLY A 63 2.08 6.94 -3.37
CA GLY A 63 1.13 6.32 -4.30
C GLY A 63 -0.27 6.92 -4.25
N VAL A 64 -1.15 6.34 -5.07
CA VAL A 64 -2.59 6.61 -5.08
C VAL A 64 -3.41 5.33 -5.00
N TYR A 65 -4.63 5.42 -4.49
CA TYR A 65 -5.60 4.32 -4.47
C TYR A 65 -6.99 4.77 -4.93
N GLY A 66 -7.85 3.81 -5.28
CA GLY A 66 -9.25 4.07 -5.57
C GLY A 66 -10.03 2.79 -5.87
N ASP A 67 -11.36 2.87 -5.71
CA ASP A 67 -12.28 1.82 -6.12
C ASP A 67 -12.93 2.16 -7.47
N LEU A 68 -12.95 1.18 -8.38
CA LEU A 68 -13.69 1.24 -9.63
C LEU A 68 -14.68 0.07 -9.70
N ASP A 69 -15.87 0.29 -9.14
CA ASP A 69 -17.00 -0.66 -9.11
C ASP A 69 -16.72 -1.94 -8.31
N GLY A 70 -16.13 -1.81 -7.11
CA GLY A 70 -15.73 -2.94 -6.27
C GLY A 70 -14.37 -3.55 -6.65
N VAL A 71 -13.68 -2.96 -7.62
CA VAL A 71 -12.29 -3.31 -7.96
C VAL A 71 -11.37 -2.26 -7.35
N GLU A 72 -10.65 -2.65 -6.31
CA GLU A 72 -9.59 -1.82 -5.71
C GLU A 72 -8.37 -1.77 -6.64
N PHE A 73 -7.86 -0.54 -6.82
CA PHE A 73 -6.59 -0.22 -7.45
C PHE A 73 -5.71 0.49 -6.43
N VAL A 74 -4.45 0.09 -6.31
CA VAL A 74 -3.41 0.83 -5.61
C VAL A 74 -2.18 0.91 -6.50
N PHE A 75 -1.70 2.12 -6.80
CA PHE A 75 -0.56 2.35 -7.67
C PHE A 75 0.47 3.21 -6.94
N PHE A 76 1.65 2.64 -6.68
CA PHE A 76 2.60 3.18 -5.72
C PHE A 76 4.05 2.89 -6.10
N ARG A 77 4.98 3.67 -5.53
CA ARG A 77 6.43 3.44 -5.62
C ARG A 77 6.97 3.02 -4.24
N THR A 78 7.81 1.98 -4.22
CA THR A 78 8.64 1.59 -3.07
C THR A 78 9.98 1.08 -3.57
N ASP A 79 11.05 1.27 -2.81
CA ASP A 79 12.40 0.78 -3.12
C ASP A 79 12.89 1.20 -4.54
N ASP A 80 12.59 2.45 -4.93
CA ASP A 80 12.82 3.00 -6.27
C ASP A 80 12.09 2.26 -7.43
N ARG A 81 11.03 1.48 -7.17
CA ARG A 81 10.25 0.72 -8.19
C ARG A 81 8.74 0.98 -8.10
N LEU A 82 8.06 1.07 -9.24
CA LEU A 82 6.59 1.15 -9.33
C LEU A 82 5.93 -0.22 -9.24
N PHE A 83 4.81 -0.24 -8.53
CA PHE A 83 3.93 -1.39 -8.43
C PHE A 83 2.47 -0.97 -8.65
N LEU A 84 1.73 -1.87 -9.29
CA LEU A 84 0.29 -1.81 -9.41
C LEU A 84 -0.31 -2.99 -8.66
N ARG A 85 -1.14 -2.72 -7.65
CA ARG A 85 -2.06 -3.70 -7.10
C ARG A 85 -3.44 -3.51 -7.71
N VAL A 86 -4.01 -4.58 -8.26
CA VAL A 86 -5.35 -4.59 -8.86
C VAL A 86 -5.96 -5.98 -8.75
N ALA A 87 -7.24 -6.08 -8.34
CA ALA A 87 -7.93 -7.36 -8.12
C ALA A 87 -7.12 -8.38 -7.28
N GLY A 88 -6.43 -7.89 -6.24
CA GLY A 88 -5.59 -8.69 -5.35
C GLY A 88 -4.24 -9.15 -5.94
N GLN A 89 -3.94 -8.88 -7.20
CA GLN A 89 -2.63 -9.14 -7.81
C GLN A 89 -1.68 -7.98 -7.55
N LEU A 90 -0.46 -8.24 -7.07
CA LEU A 90 0.64 -7.27 -7.03
C LEU A 90 1.51 -7.45 -8.27
N ILE A 91 1.66 -6.38 -9.06
CA ILE A 91 2.35 -6.39 -10.33
C ILE A 91 3.48 -5.36 -10.29
N ASP A 92 4.69 -5.81 -10.64
CA ASP A 92 5.87 -4.99 -10.88
C ASP A 92 5.65 -4.16 -12.15
N ALA A 93 5.28 -2.89 -11.96
CA ALA A 93 4.93 -1.98 -13.05
C ALA A 93 6.16 -1.28 -13.66
N ASP A 94 7.35 -1.48 -13.08
CA ASP A 94 8.62 -1.04 -13.68
C ASP A 94 9.30 -2.13 -14.55
N ASP A 95 8.84 -3.39 -14.52
CA ASP A 95 9.19 -4.42 -15.52
C ASP A 95 8.82 -3.94 -16.95
N LEU A 96 9.78 -4.00 -17.88
CA LEU A 96 9.57 -3.60 -19.28
C LEU A 96 8.71 -4.59 -20.07
N ALA A 97 8.58 -5.84 -19.59
CA ALA A 97 7.64 -6.81 -20.15
C ALA A 97 6.19 -6.52 -19.75
N VAL A 98 5.94 -5.64 -18.78
CA VAL A 98 4.60 -5.28 -18.30
C VAL A 98 4.03 -4.10 -19.10
N ILE A 99 2.86 -4.32 -19.72
CA ILE A 99 2.12 -3.33 -20.49
C ILE A 99 0.67 -3.27 -19.99
N VAL A 100 0.21 -2.05 -19.72
CA VAL A 100 -1.16 -1.75 -19.29
C VAL A 100 -1.98 -1.24 -20.47
N HIS A 101 -3.10 -1.92 -20.72
CA HIS A 101 -4.07 -1.58 -21.75
C HIS A 101 -5.34 -1.02 -21.11
N TRP A 102 -5.90 0.03 -21.71
CA TRP A 102 -7.16 0.64 -21.31
C TRP A 102 -8.03 0.85 -22.54
N GLN A 103 -9.27 0.38 -22.51
CA GLN A 103 -10.19 0.49 -23.65
C GLN A 103 -11.65 0.64 -23.22
N ARG A 104 -12.44 1.39 -24.00
CA ARG A 104 -13.90 1.44 -23.85
C ARG A 104 -14.52 0.17 -24.42
N ALA A 105 -15.08 -0.67 -23.56
CA ALA A 105 -15.64 -1.96 -23.91
C ALA A 105 -17.16 -1.88 -24.08
N GLY A 106 -17.60 -1.22 -25.15
CA GLY A 106 -19.01 -0.94 -25.45
C GLY A 106 -19.50 0.37 -24.83
N ARG A 107 -20.82 0.50 -24.62
CA ARG A 107 -21.47 1.79 -24.25
C ARG A 107 -21.44 2.17 -22.76
N ARG A 108 -21.05 1.25 -21.86
CA ARG A 108 -21.20 1.44 -20.40
C ARG A 108 -19.98 1.00 -19.58
N HIS A 109 -19.00 0.35 -20.19
CA HIS A 109 -17.90 -0.28 -19.47
C HIS A 109 -16.55 0.12 -20.07
N THR A 110 -15.57 0.14 -19.20
CA THR A 110 -14.15 0.18 -19.51
C THR A 110 -13.57 -1.19 -19.20
N GLU A 111 -12.57 -1.61 -19.96
CA GLU A 111 -11.75 -2.77 -19.69
C GLU A 111 -10.30 -2.33 -19.50
N PHE A 112 -9.71 -2.78 -18.41
CA PHE A 112 -8.33 -2.52 -18.03
C PHE A 112 -7.62 -3.86 -17.94
N THR A 113 -6.57 -4.03 -18.74
CA THR A 113 -5.84 -5.30 -18.85
C THR A 113 -4.36 -5.05 -18.65
N VAL A 114 -3.76 -5.75 -17.69
CA VAL A 114 -2.32 -5.81 -17.52
C VAL A 114 -1.82 -7.07 -18.22
N THR A 115 -0.82 -6.90 -19.07
CA THR A 115 -0.11 -7.99 -19.76
C THR A 115 1.34 -8.06 -19.29
N ARG A 116 1.91 -9.27 -19.28
CA ARG A 116 3.36 -9.50 -19.10
C ARG A 116 3.86 -10.38 -20.23
N ALA A 117 4.87 -9.92 -20.97
CA ALA A 117 5.38 -10.58 -22.17
C ALA A 117 4.27 -10.96 -23.19
N GLY A 118 3.27 -10.09 -23.35
CA GLY A 118 2.11 -10.29 -24.24
C GLY A 118 0.98 -11.18 -23.69
N LEU A 119 1.16 -11.83 -22.54
CA LEU A 119 0.12 -12.65 -21.89
C LEU A 119 -0.65 -11.81 -20.86
N ALA A 120 -1.98 -11.90 -20.85
CA ALA A 120 -2.80 -11.22 -19.82
C ALA A 120 -2.54 -11.83 -18.44
N VAL A 121 -2.14 -10.99 -17.48
CA VAL A 121 -1.94 -11.38 -16.07
C VAL A 121 -3.10 -10.91 -15.18
N CYS A 122 -3.80 -9.85 -15.59
CA CYS A 122 -5.01 -9.37 -14.93
C CYS A 122 -5.89 -8.65 -15.97
N THR A 123 -7.19 -8.92 -15.98
CA THR A 123 -8.19 -8.14 -16.73
C THR A 123 -9.34 -7.83 -15.79
N VAL A 124 -9.68 -6.55 -15.66
CA VAL A 124 -10.82 -6.07 -14.87
C VAL A 124 -11.71 -5.18 -15.71
N ARG A 125 -13.00 -5.18 -15.37
CA ARG A 125 -14.04 -4.48 -16.10
C ARG A 125 -14.91 -3.70 -15.13
N TYR A 126 -15.02 -2.40 -15.35
CA TYR A 126 -15.78 -1.47 -14.50
C TYR A 126 -16.62 -0.52 -15.36
N ARG A 127 -17.57 0.18 -14.76
CA ARG A 127 -18.38 1.19 -15.44
C ARG A 127 -17.53 2.34 -15.93
N GLN A 128 -17.76 2.72 -17.18
CA GLN A 128 -17.05 3.82 -17.82
C GLN A 128 -17.19 5.12 -17.01
N ARG A 129 -16.05 5.72 -16.64
CA ARG A 129 -15.97 7.03 -15.98
C ARG A 129 -15.71 8.14 -17.01
N LYS A 130 -15.73 9.40 -16.57
CA LYS A 130 -15.16 10.50 -17.35
C LYS A 130 -13.63 10.34 -17.36
N PRO A 131 -12.90 10.70 -18.44
CA PRO A 131 -11.46 10.47 -18.54
C PRO A 131 -10.66 11.03 -17.35
N GLU A 132 -11.07 12.19 -16.83
CA GLU A 132 -10.40 12.89 -15.72
C GLU A 132 -10.62 12.19 -14.37
N LEU A 133 -11.61 11.30 -14.30
CA LEU A 133 -12.03 10.54 -13.13
C LEU A 133 -11.75 9.03 -13.25
N ASP A 134 -11.01 8.61 -14.28
CA ASP A 134 -10.72 7.21 -14.56
C ASP A 134 -9.29 6.86 -14.12
N LEU A 135 -9.15 6.29 -12.92
CA LEU A 135 -7.85 5.91 -12.35
C LEU A 135 -7.11 4.90 -13.24
N GLY A 136 -7.83 3.97 -13.90
CA GLY A 136 -7.21 3.03 -14.83
C GLY A 136 -6.62 3.71 -16.06
N LEU A 137 -7.31 4.72 -16.61
CA LEU A 137 -6.77 5.51 -17.72
C LEU A 137 -5.53 6.29 -17.28
N TRP A 138 -5.59 6.95 -16.12
CA TRP A 138 -4.48 7.72 -15.59
C TRP A 138 -3.24 6.85 -15.30
N ILE A 139 -3.41 5.63 -14.75
CA ILE A 139 -2.33 4.66 -14.57
C ILE A 139 -1.71 4.29 -15.93
N ARG A 140 -2.54 4.01 -16.95
CA ARG A 140 -2.05 3.72 -18.31
C ARG A 140 -1.22 4.90 -18.84
N ASP A 141 -1.71 6.12 -18.73
CA ASP A 141 -1.04 7.33 -19.24
C ASP A 141 0.24 7.68 -18.46
N VAL A 142 0.38 7.22 -17.22
CA VAL A 142 1.64 7.31 -16.47
C VAL A 142 2.65 6.31 -17.01
N LEU A 143 2.25 5.06 -17.23
CA LEU A 143 3.14 3.97 -17.61
C LEU A 143 3.57 4.03 -19.09
N ASP A 144 2.73 4.60 -19.96
CA ASP A 144 3.00 4.83 -21.39
C ASP A 144 3.98 6.00 -21.63
N ASN A 145 4.23 6.84 -20.62
CA ASN A 145 5.17 7.96 -20.68
C ASN A 145 6.41 7.67 -19.81
N PRO A 146 7.59 7.34 -20.39
CA PRO A 146 8.78 6.97 -19.62
C PRO A 146 9.21 8.02 -18.59
N ALA A 147 9.12 9.31 -18.91
CA ALA A 147 9.48 10.38 -17.98
C ALA A 147 8.53 10.43 -16.78
N ARG A 148 7.21 10.33 -17.01
CA ARG A 148 6.22 10.25 -15.91
C ARG A 148 6.40 8.98 -15.08
N ARG A 149 6.61 7.83 -15.72
CA ARG A 149 6.89 6.55 -15.05
C ARG A 149 8.08 6.69 -14.11
N THR A 150 9.22 7.21 -14.56
CA THR A 150 10.41 7.41 -13.71
C THR A 150 10.18 8.43 -12.58
N GLN A 151 9.48 9.55 -12.83
CA GLN A 151 9.37 10.65 -11.89
C GLN A 151 8.25 10.52 -10.86
N ILE A 152 7.17 9.78 -11.17
CA ILE A 152 6.00 9.74 -10.29
C ILE A 152 6.32 9.03 -8.97
N PHE A 153 5.91 9.67 -7.87
CA PHE A 153 6.17 9.24 -6.48
C PHE A 153 7.65 9.05 -6.14
N ALA A 154 8.58 9.47 -7.01
CA ALA A 154 9.99 9.50 -6.66
C ALA A 154 10.21 10.61 -5.63
N GLU A 155 10.90 10.29 -4.53
CA GLU A 155 11.37 11.34 -3.63
C GLU A 155 12.28 12.28 -4.41
N VAL A 156 11.98 13.58 -4.36
CA VAL A 156 12.94 14.59 -4.79
C VAL A 156 14.09 14.54 -3.78
N ARG A 157 15.16 13.82 -4.12
CA ARG A 157 16.41 13.77 -3.36
C ARG A 157 17.01 15.18 -3.32
N GLY A 158 16.57 15.96 -2.34
CA GLY A 158 17.12 17.27 -2.05
C GLY A 158 18.60 17.12 -1.74
N VAL A 159 19.43 17.82 -2.51
CA VAL A 159 20.85 18.00 -2.17
C VAL A 159 20.91 18.61 -0.77
N ARG A 160 21.53 17.88 0.16
CA ARG A 160 21.97 18.36 1.47
C ARG A 160 23.49 18.42 1.49
#